data_AF-A0A1X9XWJ7-F1
#
_entry.id   AF-A0A1X9XWJ7-F1
#
_cell.length_a   1.000
_cell.length_b   1.000
_cell.length_c   1.000
_cell.angle_alpha   90.00
_cell.angle_beta   90.00
_cell.angle_gamma   90.00
#
_symmetry.space_group_name_H-M   'P 1'
#
loop_
_entity.id
_entity.type
_entity.pdbx_description
1 polymer ?
#
loop_
_entity_poly.entity_id
_entity_poly.type
_entity_poly.pdbx_seq_one_letter_code
_entity_poly.pdbx_strand_id
1 'polypeptide(L)'
;SLFLDSQKGLDYGVAELPSHNGIKSNFASYWVNGITTKATGPKRDAAVKFLKFITTPEAMELWMNTVGELPARKSVAEKDANK
;
A
#
# COMPACT_ATOMS: atom_id res chain seq x y z
N SER A 1 -5.64 10.14 -4.49
CA SER A 1 -5.75 11.61 -4.62
C SER A 1 -6.02 12.07 -6.05
N LEU A 2 -5.38 11.47 -7.07
CA LEU A 2 -5.39 11.92 -8.48
C LEU A 2 -6.74 12.28 -9.14
N PHE A 3 -7.86 11.66 -8.72
CA PHE A 3 -9.16 11.97 -9.29
C PHE A 3 -9.67 13.36 -8.88
N LEU A 4 -9.55 13.71 -7.61
CA LEU A 4 -10.05 15.00 -7.10
C LEU A 4 -9.17 16.16 -7.59
N ASP A 5 -7.86 15.92 -7.74
CA ASP A 5 -6.90 16.87 -8.33
C ASP A 5 -7.22 17.24 -9.78
N SER A 6 -7.96 16.39 -10.50
CA SER A 6 -8.32 16.62 -11.91
C SER A 6 -9.59 17.46 -12.10
N GLN A 7 -10.34 17.76 -11.03
CA GLN A 7 -11.61 18.47 -11.11
C GLN A 7 -11.41 19.97 -10.91
N LYS A 8 -11.55 20.74 -12.00
CA LYS A 8 -11.43 22.20 -11.95
C LYS A 8 -12.51 22.82 -11.05
N GLY A 9 -12.07 23.63 -10.08
CA GLY A 9 -12.95 24.41 -9.20
C GLY A 9 -13.44 23.70 -7.93
N LEU A 10 -12.88 22.52 -7.61
CA LEU A 10 -13.17 21.82 -6.36
C LEU A 10 -12.05 22.07 -5.33
N ASP A 11 -12.36 22.84 -4.29
CA ASP A 11 -11.49 22.95 -3.12
C ASP A 11 -11.78 21.78 -2.17
N TYR A 12 -10.80 20.92 -1.96
CA TYR A 12 -10.91 19.76 -1.08
C TYR A 12 -9.65 19.57 -0.24
N GLY A 13 -9.78 18.85 0.88
CA GLY A 13 -8.67 18.50 1.75
C GLY A 13 -8.87 17.10 2.35
N VAL A 14 -7.77 16.48 2.77
CA VAL A 14 -7.75 15.17 3.43
C VAL A 14 -7.20 15.37 4.85
N ALA A 15 -7.87 14.77 5.84
CA ALA A 15 -7.47 14.83 7.24
C ALA A 15 -7.65 13.48 7.93
N GLU A 16 -6.94 13.25 9.03
CA GLU A 16 -7.14 12.08 9.88
C GLU A 16 -8.57 12.04 10.46
N LEU A 17 -9.04 10.84 10.80
CA LEU A 17 -10.28 10.69 11.57
C LEU A 17 -10.11 11.32 12.96
N PRO A 18 -11.17 11.97 13.50
CA PRO A 18 -11.12 12.53 14.84
C PRO A 18 -11.00 11.43 15.91
N SER A 19 -10.30 11.73 17.00
CA SER A 19 -10.18 10.81 18.13
C SER A 19 -11.51 10.64 18.88
N HIS A 20 -11.77 9.46 19.43
CA HIS A 20 -12.87 9.21 20.36
C HIS A 20 -12.32 8.97 21.77
N ASN A 21 -12.73 9.77 22.76
CA ASN A 21 -12.24 9.70 24.15
C ASN A 21 -10.70 9.75 24.27
N GLY A 22 -10.05 10.57 23.44
CA GLY A 22 -8.59 10.69 23.39
C GLY A 22 -7.87 9.54 22.67
N ILE A 23 -8.60 8.54 22.18
CA ILE A 23 -8.03 7.43 21.40
C ILE A 23 -8.14 7.76 19.91
N LYS A 24 -7.01 7.88 19.22
CA LYS A 24 -6.94 7.93 17.76
C LYS A 24 -7.02 6.51 17.21
N SER A 25 -7.96 6.27 16.31
CA SER A 25 -8.07 4.99 15.59
C SER A 25 -8.56 5.23 14.17
N ASN A 26 -8.18 4.32 13.28
CA ASN A 26 -8.69 4.27 11.93
C ASN A 26 -9.02 2.81 11.57
N PHE A 27 -9.85 2.65 10.53
CA PHE A 27 -10.08 1.35 9.94
C PHE A 27 -9.02 1.12 8.85
N ALA A 28 -8.13 0.14 9.06
CA ALA A 28 -7.15 -0.27 8.08
C ALA A 28 -7.59 -1.58 7.43
N SER A 29 -7.87 -1.54 6.12
CA SER A 29 -7.99 -2.74 5.28
C SER A 29 -6.66 -3.03 4.59
N TYR A 30 -6.32 -4.30 4.43
CA TYR A 30 -5.08 -4.71 3.78
C TYR A 30 -5.31 -5.91 2.87
N TRP A 31 -4.45 -6.04 1.86
CA TRP A 31 -4.43 -7.19 0.95
C TRP A 31 -3.20 -8.05 1.24
N VAL A 32 -3.37 -9.37 1.19
CA VAL A 32 -2.28 -10.34 1.35
C VAL A 32 -2.23 -11.28 0.16
N ASN A 33 -1.01 -11.56 -0.28
CA ASN A 33 -0.76 -12.57 -1.32
C ASN A 33 -0.38 -13.90 -0.65
N GLY A 34 -1.16 -14.95 -0.92
CA GLY A 34 -0.92 -16.29 -0.39
C GLY A 34 -0.45 -17.28 -1.46
N ILE A 35 0.45 -18.19 -1.09
CA ILE A 35 0.77 -19.36 -1.92
C ILE A 35 -0.11 -20.52 -1.47
N THR A 36 -0.87 -21.09 -2.39
CA THR A 36 -1.75 -22.24 -2.08
C THR A 36 -0.94 -23.52 -1.86
N THR A 37 -1.50 -24.47 -1.12
CA THR A 37 -0.88 -25.80 -0.90
C THR A 37 -0.72 -26.62 -2.18
N LYS A 38 -1.42 -26.26 -3.25
CA LYS A 38 -1.34 -26.91 -4.58
C LYS A 38 -0.13 -26.44 -5.40
N ALA A 39 0.49 -25.31 -5.06
CA ALA A 39 1.70 -24.86 -5.71
C ALA A 39 2.89 -25.65 -5.13
N THR A 40 3.37 -26.64 -5.89
CA THR A 40 4.47 -27.53 -5.50
C THR A 40 5.64 -27.47 -6.48
N GLY A 41 6.81 -27.93 -6.04
CA GLY A 41 8.02 -28.00 -6.84
C GLY A 41 8.37 -26.66 -7.51
N PRO A 42 8.72 -26.66 -8.81
CA PRO A 42 9.13 -25.44 -9.52
C PRO A 42 8.09 -24.29 -9.48
N LYS A 43 6.79 -24.61 -9.40
CA LYS A 43 5.74 -23.60 -9.29
C LYS A 43 5.78 -22.88 -7.94
N ARG A 44 6.08 -23.61 -6.87
CA ARG A 44 6.27 -23.02 -5.54
C ARG A 44 7.47 -22.08 -5.54
N ASP A 45 8.59 -22.52 -6.11
CA ASP A 45 9.82 -21.73 -6.13
C ASP A 45 9.65 -20.44 -6.94
N ALA A 46 8.97 -20.53 -8.09
CA ALA A 46 8.61 -19.37 -8.89
C ALA A 46 7.67 -18.41 -8.14
N ALA A 47 6.64 -18.93 -7.47
CA ALA A 47 5.72 -18.12 -6.66
C ALA A 47 6.45 -17.41 -5.51
N VAL A 48 7.34 -18.10 -4.79
CA VAL A 48 8.18 -17.50 -3.74
C VAL A 48 9.07 -16.40 -4.31
N LYS A 49 9.71 -16.65 -5.46
CA LYS A 49 10.56 -15.64 -6.12
C LYS A 49 9.75 -14.40 -6.52
N PHE A 50 8.56 -14.59 -7.08
CA PHE A 50 7.68 -13.50 -7.46
C PHE A 50 7.20 -12.68 -6.25
N LEU A 51 6.74 -13.34 -5.18
CA LEU A 51 6.32 -12.66 -3.95
C LEU A 51 7.46 -11.85 -3.32
N LYS A 52 8.69 -12.39 -3.32
CA LYS A 52 9.87 -11.63 -2.88
C LYS A 52 10.13 -10.39 -3.74
N PHE A 53 9.96 -10.51 -5.06
CA PHE A 53 10.16 -9.39 -5.97
C PHE A 53 9.13 -8.27 -5.80
N ILE A 54 7.83 -8.59 -5.78
CA ILE A 54 6.78 -7.57 -5.65
C ILE A 54 6.75 -6.92 -4.25
N THR A 55 7.42 -7.55 -3.28
CA THR A 55 7.62 -6.99 -1.94
C THR A 55 9.01 -6.37 -1.77
N THR A 56 9.71 -6.03 -2.84
CA THR A 56 10.91 -5.18 -2.76
C THR A 56 10.54 -3.73 -2.47
N PRO A 57 11.44 -2.92 -1.90
CA PRO A 57 11.20 -1.49 -1.71
C PRO A 57 10.80 -0.77 -3.01
N GLU A 58 11.49 -1.07 -4.11
CA GLU A 58 11.31 -0.42 -5.41
C GLU A 58 9.95 -0.76 -6.01
N ALA A 59 9.54 -2.03 -5.95
CA ALA A 59 8.23 -2.45 -6.44
C ALA A 59 7.08 -1.84 -5.62
N MET A 60 7.23 -1.74 -4.29
CA MET A 60 6.23 -1.13 -3.42
C MET A 60 6.14 0.39 -3.60
N GLU A 61 7.26 1.06 -3.85
CA GLU A 61 7.30 2.48 -4.19
C GLU A 61 6.60 2.75 -5.53
N LEU A 62 6.84 1.90 -6.53
CA LEU A 62 6.13 1.98 -7.81
C LEU A 62 4.62 1.80 -7.63
N TRP A 63 4.19 0.82 -6.84
CA TRP A 63 2.76 0.59 -6.53
C TRP A 63 2.12 1.80 -5.89
N MET A 64 2.75 2.33 -4.84
CA MET A 64 2.27 3.51 -4.12
C MET A 64 2.17 4.73 -5.04
N ASN A 65 3.18 4.99 -5.86
CA ASN A 65 3.18 6.14 -6.77
C ASN A 65 2.13 6.02 -7.89
N THR A 66 1.85 4.80 -8.34
CA THR A 66 0.93 4.56 -9.46
C THR A 66 -0.52 4.46 -9.00
N VAL A 67 -0.78 3.77 -7.90
CA VAL A 67 -2.13 3.44 -7.41
C VAL A 67 -2.57 4.38 -6.27
N GLY A 68 -1.61 4.88 -5.48
CA GLY A 68 -1.88 5.70 -4.29
C GLY A 68 -2.19 4.90 -3.03
N GLU A 69 -2.03 3.58 -3.04
CA GLU A 69 -2.16 2.73 -1.85
C GLU A 69 -0.87 2.72 -1.02
N LEU A 70 -1.02 2.70 0.30
CA LEU A 70 0.12 2.69 1.21
C LEU A 70 0.92 1.37 1.10
N PRO A 71 2.26 1.43 1.05
CA PRO A 71 3.09 0.24 0.96
C PRO A 71 3.13 -0.49 2.30
N ALA A 72 3.17 -1.83 2.28
CA ALA A 72 3.25 -2.63 3.50
C ALA A 72 4.60 -2.49 4.25
N ARG A 73 5.64 -1.96 3.59
CA ARG A 73 6.95 -1.71 4.21
C ARG A 73 7.05 -0.31 4.79
N LYS A 74 7.34 -0.24 6.09
CA LYS A 74 7.63 1.02 6.81
C LYS A 74 8.74 1.84 6.15
N SER A 75 9.83 1.19 5.71
CA SER A 75 10.96 1.87 5.07
C SER A 75 10.61 2.58 3.76
N VAL A 76 9.48 2.25 3.15
CA VAL A 76 8.96 2.94 1.96
C VAL A 76 7.93 3.99 2.36
N ALA A 77 7.01 3.65 3.28
CA ALA A 77 5.99 4.56 3.78
C ALA A 77 6.56 5.79 4.51
N GLU A 78 7.63 5.62 5.27
CA GLU A 78 8.19 6.65 6.16
C GLU A 78 9.31 7.48 5.50
N LYS A 79 9.51 7.35 4.18
CA LYS A 79 10.42 8.24 3.44
C LYS A 79 9.91 9.68 3.50
N ASP A 80 10.81 10.64 3.59
CA ASP A 80 10.43 12.06 3.72
C ASP A 80 9.60 12.58 2.55
N ALA A 81 9.81 12.04 1.34
CA ALA A 81 9.00 12.37 0.16
C ALA A 81 7.54 11.85 0.22
N ASN A 82 7.24 10.95 1.17
CA ASN A 82 5.95 10.27 1.32
C ASN A 82 5.23 10.64 2.62
N LYS A 83 5.79 11.59 3.39
CA LYS A 83 5.18 12.13 4.62
C LYS A 83 4.25 13.30 4.32
#